data_AF-A0A0K1Q191-F1
#
_entry.id   AF-A0A0K1Q191-F1
#
_cell.length_a   1.000
_cell.length_b   1.000
_cell.length_c   1.000
_cell.angle_alpha   90.00
_cell.angle_beta   90.00
_cell.angle_gamma   90.00
#
_symmetry.space_group_name_H-M   'P 1'
#
loop_
_entity.id
_entity.type
_entity.pdbx_description
1 polymer ?
#
loop_
_entity_poly.entity_id
_entity_poly.type
_entity_poly.pdbx_seq_one_letter_code
_entity_poly.pdbx_strand_id
1 'polypeptide(L)'
;MNPRNPFYVLELAPEATPGDVERQGRKLLGLLELGAERGRTYTCPLGTYPRDATMVREALSVLRDPQRRRKEGLIAKLFVPPSGEEKEPLDAPLKDAFLIRYRGL
;
A
#
# COMPACT_ATOMS: atom_id res chain seq x y z
N MET A 1 -13.51 -10.76 -9.18
CA MET A 1 -12.84 -11.58 -8.15
C MET A 1 -12.00 -10.65 -7.29
N ASN A 2 -12.31 -10.51 -5.99
CA ASN A 2 -11.58 -9.60 -5.10
C ASN A 2 -10.33 -10.32 -4.55
N PRO A 3 -9.09 -9.89 -4.87
CA PRO A 3 -7.88 -10.51 -4.34
C PRO A 3 -7.71 -10.17 -2.85
N ARG A 4 -8.31 -10.98 -1.96
CA ARG A 4 -8.25 -10.83 -0.50
C ARG A 4 -6.87 -11.19 0.10
N ASN A 5 -5.78 -10.86 -0.58
CA ASN A 5 -4.44 -11.11 -0.05
C ASN A 5 -4.21 -10.20 1.17
N PRO A 6 -3.71 -10.75 2.30
CA PRO A 6 -3.55 -9.99 3.53
C PRO A 6 -2.67 -8.74 3.42
N PHE A 7 -1.64 -8.76 2.56
CA PHE A 7 -0.74 -7.63 2.38
C PHE A 7 -1.44 -6.46 1.68
N TYR A 8 -2.30 -6.73 0.69
CA TYR A 8 -3.08 -5.68 0.04
C TYR A 8 -4.17 -5.11 0.94
N VAL A 9 -4.85 -5.97 1.71
CA VAL A 9 -5.88 -5.53 2.66
C VAL A 9 -5.30 -4.60 3.73
N LEU A 10 -4.06 -4.84 4.16
CA LEU A 10 -3.36 -3.99 5.12
C LEU A 10 -2.56 -2.85 4.48
N GLU A 11 -2.48 -2.79 3.15
CA GLU A 11 -1.65 -1.85 2.39
C GLU A 11 -0.17 -1.90 2.80
N LEU A 12 0.36 -3.12 2.95
CA LEU A 12 1.75 -3.37 3.32
C LEU A 12 2.52 -4.07 2.21
N ALA A 13 3.82 -3.82 2.17
CA ALA A 13 4.74 -4.60 1.36
C ALA A 13 4.91 -6.02 1.92
N PRO A 14 5.19 -7.04 1.08
CA PRO A 14 5.44 -8.40 1.54
C PRO A 14 6.68 -8.51 2.45
N GLU A 15 7.59 -7.53 2.41
CA GLU A 15 8.78 -7.39 3.26
C GLU A 15 8.49 -6.74 4.62
N ALA A 16 7.27 -6.24 4.86
CA ALA A 16 6.91 -5.57 6.12
C ALA A 16 7.25 -6.45 7.33
N THR A 17 7.63 -5.86 8.46
CA THR A 17 7.97 -6.62 9.67
C THR A 17 6.69 -7.07 10.40
N PRO A 18 6.77 -8.06 11.32
CA PRO A 18 5.62 -8.40 12.16
C PRO A 18 5.10 -7.22 12.99
N GLY A 19 5.99 -6.31 13.42
CA GLY A 19 5.61 -5.09 14.15
C GLY A 19 4.79 -4.13 13.29
N ASP A 20 5.15 -3.97 12.02
CA ASP A 20 4.42 -3.11 11.07
C ASP A 20 3.01 -3.64 10.82
N VAL A 21 2.88 -4.96 10.69
CA VAL A 21 1.58 -5.64 10.50
C VAL A 21 0.63 -5.32 11.65
N GLU A 22 1.07 -5.47 12.90
CA GLU A 22 0.23 -5.20 14.06
C GLU A 22 -0.13 -3.72 14.20
N ARG A 23 0.83 -2.82 13.97
CA ARG A 23 0.61 -1.36 14.03
C ARG A 23 -0.40 -0.93 12.97
N GLN A 24 -0.21 -1.37 11.74
CA GLN A 24 -1.08 -1.02 10.63
C GLN A 24 -2.48 -1.61 10.80
N GLY A 25 -2.60 -2.86 11.24
CA GLY A 25 -3.91 -3.45 11.52
C GLY A 25 -4.70 -2.69 12.57
N ARG A 26 -4.07 -2.31 13.69
CA ARG A 26 -4.70 -1.48 14.74
C ARG A 26 -5.15 -0.12 14.19
N LYS A 27 -4.29 0.53 13.39
CA LYS A 27 -4.61 1.80 12.74
C LYS A 27 -5.84 1.68 11.84
N LEU A 28 -5.88 0.65 10.99
CA LEU A 28 -6.99 0.45 10.05
C LEU A 28 -8.30 0.11 10.76
N LEU A 29 -8.26 -0.68 11.83
CA LEU A 29 -9.43 -0.95 12.66
C LEU A 29 -9.97 0.34 13.29
N GLY A 30 -9.10 1.18 13.87
CA GLY A 30 -9.53 2.48 14.40
C GLY A 30 -10.12 3.40 13.34
N LEU A 31 -9.55 3.44 12.12
CA LEU A 31 -10.11 4.21 11.01
C LEU A 31 -11.49 3.71 10.58
N LEU A 32 -11.71 2.40 10.58
CA LEU A 32 -13.00 1.79 10.26
C LEU A 32 -14.05 2.09 11.33
N GLU A 33 -13.68 2.04 12.60
CA GLU A 33 -14.55 2.38 13.74
C GLU A 33 -14.97 3.86 13.71
N LEU A 34 -14.06 4.75 13.32
CA LEU A 34 -14.35 6.18 13.11
C LEU A 34 -15.12 6.46 11.81
N GLY A 35 -15.36 5.44 10.98
CA GLY A 35 -16.07 5.58 9.70
C GLY A 35 -15.30 6.33 8.62
N ALA A 36 -13.97 6.45 8.75
CA ALA A 36 -13.14 7.17 7.79
C ALA A 36 -13.08 6.45 6.44
N GLU A 37 -13.26 7.19 5.33
CA GLU A 37 -13.28 6.62 3.98
C GLU A 37 -11.98 5.87 3.61
N ARG A 38 -10.85 6.38 4.10
CA ARG A 38 -9.53 5.75 3.92
C ARG A 38 -9.43 4.35 4.54
N GLY A 39 -10.26 4.05 5.55
CA GLY A 39 -10.33 2.72 6.14
C GLY A 39 -11.15 1.72 5.31
N ARG A 40 -12.09 2.22 4.48
CA ARG A 40 -13.13 1.42 3.80
C ARG A 40 -12.74 0.91 2.42
N THR A 41 -11.61 1.34 1.87
CA THR A 41 -11.15 0.91 0.55
C THR A 41 -9.67 0.60 0.58
N TYR A 42 -9.21 -0.34 -0.23
CA TYR A 42 -7.80 -0.62 -0.46
C TYR A 42 -7.50 -0.76 -1.95
N THR A 43 -6.26 -0.44 -2.32
CA THR A 43 -5.78 -0.57 -3.69
C THR A 43 -4.90 -1.80 -3.81
N CYS A 44 -5.07 -2.54 -4.89
CA CYS A 44 -4.20 -3.64 -5.27
C CYS A 44 -3.96 -3.59 -6.79
N PRO A 45 -3.06 -4.42 -7.34
CA PRO A 45 -2.76 -4.43 -8.78
C PRO A 45 -3.97 -4.67 -9.69
N LEU A 46 -5.03 -5.30 -9.18
CA LEU A 46 -6.27 -5.56 -9.92
C LEU A 46 -7.31 -4.43 -9.80
N GLY A 47 -7.02 -3.37 -9.04
CA GLY A 47 -7.90 -2.22 -8.84
C GLY A 47 -8.18 -1.92 -7.36
N THR A 48 -9.18 -1.08 -7.12
CA THR A 48 -9.60 -0.64 -5.79
C THR A 48 -10.82 -1.43 -5.32
N TYR A 49 -10.80 -1.89 -4.07
CA TYR A 49 -11.84 -2.75 -3.50
C TYR A 49 -12.29 -2.27 -2.12
N PRO A 50 -13.52 -2.57 -1.70
CA PRO A 50 -14.00 -2.27 -0.36
C PRO A 50 -13.28 -3.13 0.69
N ARG A 51 -13.11 -2.56 1.88
CA ARG A 51 -12.45 -3.14 3.04
C ARG A 51 -13.38 -3.10 4.25
N ASP A 52 -13.51 -4.26 4.90
CA ASP A 52 -14.28 -4.41 6.13
C ASP A 52 -13.38 -4.77 7.32
N ALA A 53 -13.88 -4.52 8.53
CA ALA A 53 -13.15 -4.83 9.76
C ALA A 53 -12.89 -6.34 9.93
N THR A 54 -13.78 -7.19 9.43
CA THR A 54 -13.59 -8.65 9.40
C THR A 54 -12.39 -9.02 8.54
N MET A 55 -12.26 -8.45 7.35
CA MET A 55 -11.13 -8.68 6.45
C MET A 55 -9.80 -8.27 7.09
N VAL A 56 -9.76 -7.15 7.82
CA VAL A 56 -8.55 -6.69 8.52
C VAL A 56 -8.14 -7.66 9.63
N ARG A 57 -9.10 -8.17 10.42
CA ARG A 57 -8.82 -9.16 11.47
C ARG A 57 -8.38 -10.50 10.90
N GLU A 58 -9.01 -10.95 9.82
CA GLU A 58 -8.60 -12.15 9.10
C GLU A 58 -7.17 -11.99 8.56
N ALA A 59 -6.87 -10.88 7.89
CA ALA A 59 -5.54 -10.57 7.37
C ALA A 59 -4.47 -10.60 8.48
N LEU A 60 -4.75 -9.98 9.63
CA LEU A 60 -3.87 -10.05 10.80
C LEU A 60 -3.64 -11.49 11.27
N SER A 61 -4.70 -12.29 11.37
CA SER A 61 -4.57 -13.69 11.80
C SER A 61 -3.76 -14.55 10.83
N VAL A 62 -3.88 -14.31 9.52
CA VAL A 62 -3.11 -15.01 8.48
C VAL A 62 -1.64 -14.64 8.58
N LEU A 63 -1.30 -13.36 8.77
CA LEU A 63 0.08 -12.88 8.79
C LEU A 63 0.84 -13.18 10.09
N ARG A 64 0.12 -13.55 11.15
CA ARG A 64 0.70 -14.06 12.41
C ARG A 64 1.27 -15.47 12.25
N ASP A 65 0.70 -16.28 11.36
CA ASP A 65 1.23 -17.61 11.05
C ASP A 65 2.38 -17.49 10.04
N PRO A 66 3.62 -17.88 10.41
CA PRO A 66 4.79 -17.72 9.55
C PRO A 66 4.69 -18.52 8.24
N GLN A 67 4.05 -19.68 8.24
CA GLN A 67 3.91 -20.51 7.04
C GLN A 67 2.93 -19.85 6.05
N ARG A 68 1.78 -19.40 6.56
CA ARG A 68 0.77 -18.72 5.75
C ARG A 68 1.28 -17.39 5.23
N ARG A 69 1.97 -16.62 6.07
CA ARG A 69 2.64 -15.37 5.68
C ARG A 69 3.58 -15.58 4.50
N ARG A 70 4.41 -16.64 4.51
CA ARG A 70 5.35 -16.92 3.42
C ARG A 70 4.62 -17.18 2.09
N LYS A 71 3.57 -17.99 2.11
CA LYS A 71 2.74 -18.28 0.92
C LYS A 71 2.11 -17.00 0.37
N GLU A 72 1.47 -16.21 1.23
CA GLU A 72 0.81 -14.97 0.81
C GLU A 72 1.81 -13.92 0.32
N GLY A 73 3.01 -13.89 0.88
CA GLY A 73 4.09 -13.01 0.44
C GLY A 73 4.60 -13.37 -0.94
N LEU A 74 4.73 -14.66 -1.27
CA LEU A 74 5.08 -15.10 -2.62
C LEU A 74 4.01 -14.71 -3.64
N ILE A 75 2.74 -14.90 -3.30
CA ILE A 75 1.61 -14.50 -4.15
C ILE A 75 1.63 -12.99 -4.37
N ALA A 76 1.81 -12.19 -3.31
CA ALA A 76 1.90 -10.74 -3.44
C ALA A 76 3.01 -10.33 -4.40
N LYS A 77 4.22 -10.90 -4.26
CA LYS A 77 5.36 -10.63 -5.16
C LYS A 77 5.11 -10.97 -6.62
N LEU A 78 4.32 -12.00 -6.90
CA LEU A 78 3.96 -12.40 -8.27
C LEU A 78 3.06 -11.36 -8.96
N PHE A 79 2.22 -10.67 -8.19
CA PHE A 79 1.24 -9.71 -8.72
C PHE A 79 1.67 -8.26 -8.62
N VAL A 80 2.72 -7.93 -7.87
CA VAL A 80 3.31 -6.60 -7.86
C VAL A 80 4.00 -6.38 -9.22
N PRO A 81 3.47 -5.52 -10.11
CA PRO A 81 4.31 -5.03 -11.20
C PRO A 81 5.50 -4.28 -10.56
N PRO A 82 6.70 -4.28 -11.15
CA PRO A 82 7.78 -3.43 -10.69
C PRO A 82 7.34 -1.97 -10.89
N SER A 83 6.60 -1.41 -9.94
CA SER A 83 6.15 -0.03 -10.00
C SER A 83 7.37 0.83 -9.76
N GLY A 84 7.87 1.40 -10.86
CA GLY A 84 8.90 2.42 -10.85
C GLY A 84 8.59 3.48 -9.81
N GLU A 85 9.62 3.80 -9.04
CA GLU A 85 9.65 4.92 -8.13
C GLU A 85 9.42 6.22 -8.91
N GLU A 86 8.22 6.77 -8.86
CA GLU A 86 8.03 8.19 -9.16
C GLU A 86 7.23 8.83 -8.02
N LYS A 87 7.94 9.06 -6.91
CA LYS A 87 7.72 10.31 -6.19
C LYS A 87 8.70 11.31 -6.79
N GLU A 88 8.35 11.91 -7.93
CA GLU A 88 8.98 13.17 -8.27
C GLU A 88 8.65 14.16 -7.14
N PRO A 89 9.66 14.79 -6.52
CA PRO A 89 9.40 15.80 -5.51
C PRO A 89 8.66 16.97 -6.16
N LEU A 90 7.53 17.36 -5.57
CA LEU A 90 6.71 18.51 -5.99
C LEU A 90 7.51 19.83 -6.06
N ASP A 91 8.67 19.85 -5.38
CA ASP A 91 9.59 20.99 -5.30
C ASP A 91 10.83 20.84 -6.20
N ALA A 92 10.85 19.93 -7.17
CA ALA A 92 11.90 19.92 -8.18
C ALA A 92 11.88 21.26 -8.96
N PRO A 93 12.95 22.06 -8.95
CA PRO A 93 12.99 23.28 -9.76
C PRO A 93 12.79 22.89 -11.23
N LEU A 94 11.79 23.50 -11.88
CA LEU A 94 11.56 23.34 -13.32
C LEU A 94 12.91 23.55 -14.04
N LYS A 95 13.39 22.50 -14.70
CA LYS A 95 14.67 22.50 -15.42
C LYS A 95 14.72 23.56 -16.55
N ASP A 96 13.57 24.13 -16.91
CA ASP A 96 13.42 25.06 -18.03
C ASP A 96 13.40 26.54 -17.64
N ALA A 97 13.42 26.89 -16.35
CA ALA A 97 13.42 28.29 -15.92
C ALA A 97 14.70 29.06 -16.31
N PHE A 98 15.81 28.35 -16.54
CA PHE A 98 17.12 28.96 -16.83
C PHE A 98 17.41 29.18 -18.33
N LEU A 99 16.61 28.62 -19.25
CA LEU A 99 16.88 28.71 -20.70
C LEU A 99 16.33 29.98 -21.37
N ILE A 100 15.48 30.76 -20.70
CA ILE A 100 14.86 31.96 -21.30
C ILE A 100 15.79 33.19 -21.23
N ARG A 101 16.88 33.19 -20.44
CA ARG A 101 17.64 34.43 -20.14
C ARG A 101 18.94 34.66 -20.93
N TYR A 102 19.39 33.75 -21.80
CA TYR A 102 20.61 33.98 -22.61
C TYR A 102 20.34 33.97 -24.13
N ARG A 103 19.42 34.83 -24.57
CA ARG A 103 19.36 35.25 -25.98
C ARG A 103 19.33 36.77 -26.04
N GLY A 104 20.50 37.38 -25.89
CA GLY A 104 20.66 38.83 -25.99
C GLY A 104 21.96 39.34 -25.37
N LEU A 105 23.10 38.91 -25.90
CA LEU A 105 24.36 39.63 -25.87
C LEU A 105 25.06 39.39 -27.21
#